data_AF-A0A1W9J022-F1
#
_entry.id   AF-A0A1W9J022-F1
#
_cell.length_a   1.000
_cell.length_b   1.000
_cell.length_c   1.000
_cell.angle_alpha   90.00
_cell.angle_beta   90.00
_cell.angle_gamma   90.00
#
_symmetry.space_group_name_H-M   'P 1'
#
loop_
_entity.id
_entity.type
_entity.pdbx_description
1 polymer ?
#
loop_
_entity_poly.entity_id
_entity_poly.type
_entity_poly.pdbx_seq_one_letter_code
_entity_poly.pdbx_strand_id
1 'polypeptide(L)'
;MTKTSSMMGFIAGLALFAGQGLAAEPADIEKFVKARIEIGEMMTNYFKGGEQYGQGQRPSPEQMKEMGADINTKLGALLSKHGLTIEDYRGRSKDVFADEAGVKNFLAAHPDLKTRYEALPLDRMGRGGSTGRGY
;
A
#
# COMPACT_ATOMS: atom_id res chain seq x y z
N MET A 1 -33.07 -48.01 -31.71
CA MET A 1 -32.79 -47.77 -30.28
C MET A 1 -31.79 -46.62 -30.21
N THR A 2 -32.27 -45.37 -29.99
CA THR A 2 -32.17 -44.62 -28.71
C THR A 2 -30.73 -44.37 -28.28
N LYS A 3 -30.18 -43.16 -28.11
CA LYS A 3 -30.75 -41.89 -27.65
C LYS A 3 -29.84 -40.69 -27.98
N THR A 4 -30.51 -39.56 -28.09
CA THR A 4 -30.13 -38.15 -28.16
C THR A 4 -29.31 -37.62 -26.96
N SER A 5 -28.48 -36.60 -27.24
CA SER A 5 -28.01 -35.47 -26.38
C SER A 5 -27.26 -35.72 -25.05
N SER A 6 -26.14 -35.01 -24.87
CA SER A 6 -26.08 -33.96 -23.84
C SER A 6 -24.85 -33.05 -23.96
N MET A 7 -25.19 -31.76 -24.02
CA MET A 7 -24.38 -30.56 -23.85
C MET A 7 -23.68 -30.56 -22.49
N MET A 8 -22.38 -30.25 -22.43
CA MET A 8 -21.72 -29.96 -21.15
C MET A 8 -20.69 -28.84 -21.36
N GLY A 9 -21.20 -27.61 -21.37
CA GLY A 9 -20.40 -26.42 -21.18
C GLY A 9 -19.96 -26.33 -19.72
N PHE A 10 -18.66 -26.13 -19.49
CA PHE A 10 -18.16 -25.67 -18.20
C PHE A 10 -17.59 -24.27 -18.40
N ILE A 11 -18.47 -23.29 -18.27
CA ILE A 11 -18.12 -21.89 -18.07
C ILE A 11 -17.56 -21.79 -16.65
N ALA A 12 -16.24 -21.77 -16.49
CA ALA A 12 -15.60 -21.41 -15.22
C ALA A 12 -15.53 -19.87 -15.11
N GLY A 13 -16.71 -19.25 -15.13
CA GLY A 13 -16.90 -17.83 -14.83
C GLY A 13 -17.50 -17.72 -13.45
N LEU A 14 -16.67 -17.78 -12.41
CA LEU A 14 -17.04 -17.36 -11.06
C LEU A 14 -16.26 -16.09 -10.75
N ALA A 15 -16.76 -14.97 -11.30
CA ALA A 15 -16.54 -13.66 -10.71
C ALA A 15 -17.37 -13.61 -9.42
N LEU A 16 -16.85 -14.18 -8.34
CA LEU A 16 -17.42 -14.06 -7.01
C LEU A 16 -17.01 -12.71 -6.42
N PHE A 17 -17.86 -11.72 -6.67
CA PHE A 17 -18.00 -10.56 -5.80
C PHE A 17 -18.48 -11.07 -4.44
N ALA A 18 -17.55 -11.28 -3.51
CA ALA A 18 -17.85 -11.58 -2.12
C ALA A 18 -17.19 -10.53 -1.23
N GLY A 19 -18.01 -9.60 -0.74
CA GLY A 19 -17.72 -8.91 0.51
C GLY A 19 -17.72 -9.93 1.64
N GLN A 20 -16.56 -10.48 1.94
CA GLN A 20 -16.25 -11.30 3.11
C GLN A 20 -15.05 -10.64 3.77
N GLY A 21 -14.91 -10.74 5.10
CA GLY A 21 -13.70 -10.32 5.82
C GLY A 21 -12.52 -11.21 5.42
N LEU A 22 -12.04 -11.01 4.19
CA LEU A 22 -11.11 -11.87 3.48
C LEU A 22 -9.69 -11.46 3.84
N ALA A 23 -8.89 -12.46 4.22
CA ALA A 23 -7.45 -12.38 4.15
C ALA A 23 -7.08 -11.75 2.80
N ALA A 24 -6.18 -10.76 2.82
CA ALA A 24 -5.79 -10.07 1.61
C ALA A 24 -5.12 -11.08 0.67
N GLU A 25 -5.35 -10.96 -0.64
CA GLU A 25 -4.70 -11.89 -1.57
C GLU A 25 -3.18 -11.79 -1.41
N PRO A 26 -2.42 -12.90 -1.41
CA PRO A 26 -0.98 -12.87 -1.23
C PRO A 26 -0.27 -11.92 -2.21
N ALA A 27 -0.78 -11.82 -3.45
CA ALA A 27 -0.30 -10.89 -4.47
C ALA A 27 -0.54 -9.41 -4.08
N ASP A 28 -1.66 -9.10 -3.44
CA ASP A 28 -1.91 -7.76 -2.91
C ASP A 28 -1.00 -7.48 -1.71
N ILE A 29 -0.81 -8.44 -0.80
CA ILE A 29 0.11 -8.26 0.35
C ILE A 29 1.51 -7.93 -0.14
N GLU A 30 2.06 -8.73 -1.06
CA GLU A 30 3.38 -8.50 -1.64
C GLU A 30 3.48 -7.09 -2.24
N LYS A 31 2.52 -6.76 -3.10
CA LYS A 31 2.47 -5.50 -3.85
C LYS A 31 2.37 -4.28 -2.93
N PHE A 32 1.50 -4.34 -1.92
CA PHE A 32 1.29 -3.25 -0.98
C PHE A 32 2.45 -3.11 0.02
N VAL A 33 3.03 -4.22 0.49
CA VAL A 33 4.20 -4.19 1.38
C VAL A 33 5.40 -3.56 0.66
N LYS A 34 5.71 -3.99 -0.57
CA LYS A 34 6.79 -3.41 -1.37
C LYS A 34 6.54 -1.93 -1.66
N ALA A 35 5.32 -1.57 -2.06
CA ALA A 35 4.94 -0.17 -2.24
C ALA A 35 5.12 0.65 -0.96
N ARG A 36 4.71 0.14 0.22
CA ARG A 36 4.85 0.86 1.50
C ARG A 36 6.30 1.09 1.88
N ILE A 37 7.17 0.10 1.64
CA ILE A 37 8.62 0.23 1.85
C ILE A 37 9.18 1.33 0.97
N GLU A 38 8.93 1.27 -0.33
CA GLU A 38 9.48 2.26 -1.27
C GLU A 38 8.92 3.66 -1.02
N ILE A 39 7.62 3.78 -0.72
CA ILE A 39 7.02 5.06 -0.30
C ILE A 39 7.73 5.57 0.94
N GLY A 40 7.99 4.67 1.89
CA GLY A 40 8.58 5.06 3.15
C GLY A 40 10.03 5.52 3.02
N GLU A 41 10.81 4.84 2.21
CA GLU A 41 12.17 5.24 1.85
C GLU A 41 12.20 6.53 1.03
N MET A 42 11.30 6.66 0.05
CA MET A 42 11.15 7.88 -0.74
C MET A 42 10.87 9.07 0.18
N MET A 43 9.90 8.96 1.09
CA MET A 43 9.57 10.03 2.03
C MET A 43 10.74 10.31 2.96
N THR A 44 11.39 9.28 3.50
CA THR A 44 12.56 9.45 4.36
C THR A 44 13.69 10.19 3.64
N ASN A 45 13.99 9.85 2.38
CA ASN A 45 15.00 10.52 1.58
C ASN A 45 14.59 11.95 1.21
N TYR A 46 13.31 12.16 0.89
CA TYR A 46 12.76 13.47 0.58
C TYR A 46 12.90 14.45 1.75
N PHE A 47 12.60 14.00 2.97
CA PHE A 47 12.76 14.81 4.17
C PHE A 47 14.20 14.87 4.71
N LYS A 48 15.04 13.85 4.47
CA LYS A 48 16.48 13.90 4.77
C LYS A 48 17.21 14.90 3.88
N GLY A 49 16.86 14.98 2.59
CA GLY A 49 17.36 16.03 1.69
C GLY A 49 16.74 17.41 1.96
N GLY A 50 15.70 17.47 2.78
CA GLY A 50 15.00 18.68 3.22
C GLY A 50 15.66 19.44 4.38
N GLU A 51 16.97 19.23 4.62
CA GLU A 51 17.78 20.09 5.52
C GLU A 51 17.72 21.58 5.14
N GLN A 52 17.11 21.95 4.01
CA GLN A 52 16.86 23.33 3.61
C GLN A 52 15.87 24.09 4.51
N TYR A 53 15.06 23.43 5.34
CA TYR A 53 14.27 24.10 6.40
C TYR A 53 15.03 24.14 7.74
N GLY A 54 16.37 24.23 7.65
CA GLY A 54 17.37 23.93 8.66
C GLY A 54 17.39 24.70 9.99
N GLN A 55 16.31 25.34 10.43
CA GLN A 55 16.24 25.98 11.76
C GLN A 55 14.82 25.95 12.38
N GLY A 56 14.03 24.91 12.11
CA GLY A 56 12.70 24.77 12.71
C GLY A 56 11.65 25.74 12.15
N GLN A 57 11.93 26.39 11.02
CA GLN A 57 10.93 27.18 10.30
C GLN A 57 10.02 26.25 9.50
N ARG A 58 8.72 26.33 9.79
CA ARG A 58 7.68 25.66 9.02
C ARG A 58 7.68 26.23 7.59
N PRO A 59 7.61 25.40 6.54
CA PRO A 59 7.49 25.87 5.17
C PRO A 59 6.28 26.80 5.01
N SER A 60 6.37 27.78 4.12
CA SER A 60 5.24 28.65 3.80
C SER A 60 4.07 27.81 3.23
N PRO A 61 2.82 28.29 3.27
CA PRO A 61 1.69 27.58 2.68
C PRO A 61 1.88 27.24 1.20
N GLU A 62 2.53 28.11 0.44
CA GLU A 62 2.86 27.90 -0.97
C GLU A 62 3.90 26.79 -1.13
N GLN A 63 4.96 26.80 -0.32
CA GLN A 63 5.97 25.75 -0.31
C GLN A 63 5.38 24.39 0.12
N MET A 64 4.46 24.38 1.08
CA MET A 64 3.74 23.15 1.45
C MET A 64 2.89 22.61 0.30
N LYS A 65 2.28 23.51 -0.50
CA LYS A 65 1.49 23.12 -1.68
C LYS A 65 2.37 22.53 -2.78
N GLU A 66 3.51 23.15 -3.06
CA GLU A 66 4.49 22.65 -4.05
C GLU A 66 5.09 21.31 -3.61
N MET A 67 5.48 21.21 -2.34
CA MET A 67 5.96 19.97 -1.73
C MET A 67 4.91 18.86 -1.84
N GLY A 68 3.64 19.16 -1.57
CA GLY A 68 2.54 18.21 -1.73
C GLY A 68 2.33 17.76 -3.18
N ALA A 69 2.49 18.66 -4.16
CA ALA A 69 2.37 18.33 -5.57
C ALA A 69 3.53 17.43 -6.05
N ASP A 70 4.76 17.74 -5.64
CA ASP A 70 5.94 16.94 -5.94
C ASP A 70 5.86 15.54 -5.29
N ILE A 71 5.46 15.47 -4.01
CA ILE A 71 5.21 14.20 -3.32
C ILE A 71 4.15 13.39 -4.06
N ASN A 72 3.00 13.97 -4.42
CA ASN A 72 1.96 13.22 -5.13
C ASN A 72 2.43 12.74 -6.51
N THR A 73 3.23 13.54 -7.22
CA THR A 73 3.81 13.15 -8.52
C THR A 73 4.75 11.95 -8.37
N LYS A 74 5.70 12.02 -7.41
CA LYS A 74 6.64 10.93 -7.12
C LYS A 74 5.93 9.68 -6.61
N LEU A 75 4.94 9.85 -5.74
CA LEU A 75 4.09 8.78 -5.23
C LEU A 75 3.33 8.07 -6.35
N GLY A 76 2.72 8.83 -7.27
CA GLY A 76 2.01 8.27 -8.42
C GLY A 76 2.93 7.47 -9.34
N ALA A 77 4.12 8.00 -9.64
CA ALA A 77 5.12 7.31 -10.45
C ALA A 77 5.62 6.02 -9.77
N LEU A 78 5.84 6.04 -8.45
CA LEU A 78 6.25 4.88 -7.66
C LEU A 78 5.16 3.81 -7.66
N LEU A 79 3.92 4.18 -7.32
CA LEU A 79 2.79 3.26 -7.28
C LEU A 79 2.50 2.63 -8.63
N SER A 80 2.71 3.37 -9.72
CA SER A 80 2.54 2.86 -11.09
C SER A 80 3.49 1.70 -11.40
N LYS A 81 4.69 1.64 -10.80
CA LYS A 81 5.63 0.50 -10.95
C LYS A 81 5.05 -0.79 -10.39
N HIS A 82 4.21 -0.66 -9.37
CA HIS A 82 3.49 -1.77 -8.75
C HIS A 82 2.13 -2.01 -9.42
N GLY A 83 1.75 -1.21 -10.43
CA GLY A 83 0.43 -1.25 -11.06
C GLY A 83 -0.67 -0.76 -10.10
N LEU A 84 -0.38 0.25 -9.28
CA LEU A 84 -1.33 0.93 -8.40
C LEU A 84 -1.50 2.38 -8.81
N THR A 85 -2.70 2.91 -8.65
CA THR A 85 -2.90 4.36 -8.54
C THR A 85 -2.82 4.80 -7.08
N ILE A 86 -2.71 6.12 -6.86
CA ILE A 86 -2.76 6.71 -5.51
C ILE A 86 -4.09 6.38 -4.83
N GLU A 87 -5.19 6.39 -5.59
CA GLU A 87 -6.53 6.11 -5.09
C GLU A 87 -6.67 4.63 -4.70
N ASP A 88 -6.19 3.71 -5.53
CA ASP A 88 -6.19 2.27 -5.22
C ASP A 88 -5.41 1.98 -3.95
N TYR A 89 -4.21 2.55 -3.84
CA TYR A 89 -3.37 2.35 -2.67
C TYR A 89 -4.04 2.91 -1.41
N ARG A 90 -4.59 4.13 -1.46
CA ARG A 90 -5.30 4.73 -0.31
C ARG A 90 -6.56 3.96 0.07
N GLY A 91 -7.33 3.50 -0.92
CA GLY A 91 -8.59 2.80 -0.70
C GLY A 91 -8.40 1.41 -0.11
N ARG A 92 -7.40 0.66 -0.59
CA ARG A 92 -7.20 -0.76 -0.26
C ARG A 92 -6.12 -1.02 0.79
N SER A 93 -5.17 -0.09 0.99
CA SER A 93 -4.06 -0.32 1.93
C SER A 93 -4.54 -0.63 3.34
N LYS A 94 -5.61 0.04 3.81
CA LYS A 94 -6.21 -0.24 5.13
C LYS A 94 -6.66 -1.70 5.26
N ASP A 95 -7.24 -2.26 4.20
CA ASP A 95 -7.81 -3.60 4.22
C ASP A 95 -6.70 -4.65 4.05
N VAL A 96 -5.72 -4.37 3.19
CA VAL A 96 -4.54 -5.23 3.00
C VAL A 96 -3.67 -5.30 4.26
N PHE A 97 -3.43 -4.17 4.93
CA PHE A 97 -2.64 -4.13 6.15
C PHE A 97 -3.43 -4.54 7.41
N ALA A 98 -4.76 -4.67 7.32
CA ALA A 98 -5.56 -5.28 8.38
C ALA A 98 -5.32 -6.80 8.47
N ASP A 99 -4.87 -7.44 7.38
CA ASP A 99 -4.38 -8.81 7.41
C ASP A 99 -2.95 -8.90 7.98
N GLU A 100 -2.85 -8.66 9.30
CA GLU A 100 -1.56 -8.67 9.99
C GLU A 100 -0.86 -10.04 9.90
N ALA A 101 -1.63 -11.13 9.88
CA ALA A 101 -1.09 -12.48 9.78
C ALA A 101 -0.46 -12.72 8.41
N GLY A 102 -1.16 -12.34 7.33
CA GLY A 102 -0.64 -12.43 5.97
C GLY A 102 0.60 -11.55 5.76
N VAL A 103 0.57 -10.30 6.23
CA VAL A 103 1.72 -9.40 6.17
C VAL A 103 2.91 -9.98 6.95
N LYS A 104 2.68 -10.48 8.16
CA LYS A 104 3.75 -11.09 8.99
C LYS A 104 4.34 -12.32 8.32
N ASN A 105 3.52 -13.18 7.75
CA ASN A 105 3.97 -14.39 7.04
C ASN A 105 4.81 -14.02 5.81
N PHE A 106 4.36 -13.03 5.03
CA PHE A 106 5.12 -12.51 3.90
C PHE A 106 6.47 -11.95 4.34
N LEU A 107 6.50 -11.06 5.34
CA LEU A 107 7.76 -10.49 5.85
C LEU A 107 8.69 -11.55 6.45
N ALA A 108 8.15 -12.59 7.10
CA ALA A 108 8.95 -13.71 7.60
C ALA A 108 9.63 -14.50 6.47
N ALA A 109 8.97 -14.62 5.31
CA ALA A 109 9.54 -15.23 4.11
C ALA A 109 10.54 -14.32 3.37
N HIS A 110 10.53 -13.01 3.63
CA HIS A 110 11.36 -12.00 2.98
C HIS A 110 12.14 -11.16 4.00
N PRO A 111 13.25 -11.68 4.56
CA PRO A 111 13.97 -11.03 5.65
C PRO A 111 14.55 -9.67 5.28
N ASP A 112 14.94 -9.46 4.02
CA ASP A 112 15.40 -8.17 3.49
C ASP A 112 14.28 -7.12 3.52
N LEU A 113 13.07 -7.50 3.08
CA LEU A 113 11.90 -6.63 3.10
C LEU A 113 11.43 -6.37 4.54
N LYS A 114 11.53 -7.35 5.43
CA LYS A 114 11.24 -7.19 6.86
C LYS A 114 12.11 -6.12 7.50
N THR A 115 13.42 -6.17 7.30
CA THR A 115 14.33 -5.15 7.85
C THR A 115 13.98 -3.75 7.36
N ARG A 116 13.70 -3.60 6.06
CA ARG A 116 13.34 -2.31 5.48
C ARG A 116 11.99 -1.81 5.99
N TYR A 117 11.00 -2.71 6.10
CA TYR A 117 9.66 -2.41 6.60
C TYR A 117 9.67 -1.96 8.07
N GLU A 118 10.44 -2.63 8.92
CA GLU A 118 10.60 -2.31 10.35
C GLU A 118 11.40 -1.02 10.57
N ALA A 119 12.28 -0.64 9.63
CA ALA A 119 13.03 0.61 9.67
C ALA A 119 12.21 1.84 9.23
N LEU A 120 11.01 1.66 8.66
CA LEU A 120 10.16 2.77 8.25
C LEU A 120 9.63 3.52 9.48
N PRO A 121 9.53 4.86 9.45
CA PRO A 121 8.83 5.61 10.48
C PRO A 121 7.30 5.46 10.27
N LEU A 122 6.77 4.25 10.52
CA LEU A 122 5.38 3.87 10.26
C LEU A 122 4.37 4.80 10.96
N ASP A 123 4.74 5.34 12.12
CA ASP A 123 3.95 6.31 12.88
C ASP A 123 3.72 7.62 12.10
N ARG A 124 4.68 8.03 11.25
CA ARG A 124 4.57 9.21 10.38
C ARG A 124 3.86 8.90 9.06
N MET A 125 3.68 7.63 8.74
CA MET A 125 3.17 7.17 7.43
C MET A 125 1.71 6.73 7.47
N GLY A 126 0.98 7.07 8.55
CA GLY A 126 -0.44 6.77 8.67
C GLY A 126 -0.69 5.26 8.55
N ARG A 127 -0.36 4.50 9.60
CA ARG A 127 -0.87 3.14 9.75
C ARG A 127 -2.39 3.29 9.88
N GLY A 128 -3.16 2.91 8.86
CA GLY A 128 -4.62 3.01 8.87
C GLY A 128 -5.19 2.16 10.00
N GLY A 129 -5.38 2.75 11.17
CA GLY A 129 -5.79 2.06 12.39
C GLY A 129 -5.61 2.99 13.58
N SER A 130 -6.73 3.56 14.04
CA SER A 130 -6.83 4.45 15.18
C SER A 130 -6.18 3.89 16.46
N THR A 131 -5.21 4.62 17.01
CA THR A 131 -5.16 4.91 18.44
C THR A 131 -5.20 6.42 18.62
N GLY A 132 -6.41 6.93 18.85
CA GLY A 132 -6.65 8.33 19.17
C GLY A 132 -6.17 8.75 20.55
N ARG A 133 -6.40 10.06 20.79
CA ARG A 133 -6.10 10.94 21.93
C ARG A 133 -4.79 11.72 21.74
N GLY A 134 -4.79 13.01 21.41
CA GLY A 134 -5.82 14.00 21.73
C GLY A 134 -5.92 14.13 23.24
N TYR A 135 -4.90 14.73 23.87
CA TYR A 135 -4.91 15.93 24.72
C TYR A 135 -3.45 16.27 25.05
#